data_AF-A0A7V6VM06-F1
#
_entry.id   AF-A0A7V6VM06-F1
#
_cell.length_a   1.000
_cell.length_b   1.000
_cell.length_c   1.000
_cell.angle_alpha   90.00
_cell.angle_beta   90.00
_cell.angle_gamma   90.00
#
_symmetry.space_group_name_H-M   'P 1'
#
loop_
_entity.id
_entity.type
_entity.pdbx_description
1 polymer ?
#
loop_
_entity_poly.entity_id
_entity_poly.type
_entity_poly.pdbx_seq_one_letter_code
_entity_poly.pdbx_strand_id
1 'polypeptide(L)'
;MDTRLLLVEHPIDENLFEEVGKALAGGSVVAFPTETVYGLGASAILPDSVREIFHLKGRPADNPLIVHLLSDKELDGVVSSIPEIFYVLYEAFSPGPLTYVMPRGERIPDEVTAGLDTVAVRFPSQPTARALLAAAKVPVVAPSANVSGRPSPTRARHVIDDFAGRIPWIIDDGPCEVGLESTVIDLTCQPVKILRPGVVTAEAIYEKTGVETVFWKDVALDRVVERPVSPGMKYRHYAPKAKVRVVLPEAPHSLADQLIEMMDEQDNSTGLFLSGSSWDELRRKADVLPSQLHVYTYEGESDLAKASHHLFDALRTLDEQGVDMIYAEGFAGEDAVAYMDRLAHAAAATDDCGEREVRRVLFVCHGNTCRSPMAEALFNDRYRDTRWQASSAGLSTFPGWPVSEHTVEVLREFGIDASGMTSKPVNRKMLGEVNVVITMTTFQRVSLQLANPGLQHKIISMADVSERSSDISDPFGETIVSYRRVRDELNDLLDDIYRYLQGLDR
;
A
#
# COMPACT_ATOMS: atom_id res chain seq x y z
N MET A 1 -17.43 3.39 -24.22
CA MET A 1 -18.66 2.95 -23.55
C MET A 1 -19.19 4.16 -22.83
N ASP A 2 -20.47 4.51 -22.98
CA ASP A 2 -21.04 5.66 -22.27
C ASP A 2 -21.47 5.20 -20.87
N THR A 3 -20.91 5.83 -19.84
CA THR A 3 -21.30 5.59 -18.44
C THR A 3 -22.64 6.26 -18.17
N ARG A 4 -23.60 5.49 -17.65
CA ARG A 4 -24.91 5.98 -17.24
C ARG A 4 -24.86 6.38 -15.77
N LEU A 5 -25.27 7.61 -15.47
CA LEU A 5 -25.41 8.12 -14.11
C LEU A 5 -26.88 7.99 -13.68
N LEU A 6 -27.14 7.21 -12.63
CA LEU A 6 -28.45 7.04 -12.01
C LEU A 6 -28.52 7.94 -10.77
N LEU A 7 -29.25 9.04 -10.86
CA LEU A 7 -29.48 9.94 -9.72
C LEU A 7 -30.63 9.39 -8.86
N VAL A 8 -30.40 9.24 -7.56
CA VAL A 8 -31.41 8.78 -6.61
C VAL A 8 -32.10 9.97 -5.98
N GLU A 9 -33.43 10.01 -6.07
CA GLU A 9 -34.28 10.94 -5.34
C GLU A 9 -34.91 10.26 -4.13
N HIS A 10 -35.14 11.02 -3.05
CA HIS A 10 -35.79 10.52 -1.84
C HIS A 10 -37.24 11.02 -1.76
N PRO A 11 -38.22 10.16 -1.41
CA PRO A 11 -38.06 8.75 -1.03
C PRO A 11 -37.75 7.84 -2.22
N ILE A 12 -36.96 6.79 -1.97
CA ILE A 12 -36.47 5.86 -3.00
C ILE A 12 -37.62 5.12 -3.70
N ASP A 13 -37.64 5.15 -5.03
CA ASP A 13 -38.44 4.25 -5.88
C ASP A 13 -37.64 2.99 -6.21
N GLU A 14 -38.04 1.85 -5.67
CA GLU A 14 -37.36 0.56 -5.87
C GLU A 14 -37.34 0.13 -7.35
N ASN A 15 -38.33 0.55 -8.16
CA ASN A 15 -38.39 0.19 -9.58
C ASN A 15 -37.21 0.77 -10.37
N LEU A 16 -36.59 1.84 -9.88
CA LEU A 16 -35.43 2.48 -10.48
C LEU A 16 -34.23 1.51 -10.59
N PHE A 17 -34.15 0.53 -9.70
CA PHE A 17 -33.03 -0.41 -9.62
C PHE A 17 -33.22 -1.66 -10.46
N GLU A 18 -34.38 -1.89 -11.06
CA GLU A 18 -34.64 -3.15 -11.77
C GLU A 18 -33.68 -3.37 -12.95
N GLU A 19 -33.46 -2.36 -13.78
CA GLU A 19 -32.56 -2.45 -14.93
C GLU A 19 -31.12 -2.68 -14.47
N VAL A 20 -30.66 -1.87 -13.52
CA VAL A 20 -29.28 -1.90 -13.01
C VAL A 20 -29.02 -3.20 -12.24
N GLY A 21 -29.98 -3.68 -11.46
CA GLY A 21 -29.90 -4.95 -10.75
C GLY A 21 -29.83 -6.14 -11.70
N LYS A 22 -30.65 -6.18 -12.75
CA LYS A 22 -30.56 -7.22 -13.81
C LYS A 22 -29.21 -7.16 -14.53
N ALA A 23 -28.71 -5.96 -14.83
CA ALA A 23 -27.41 -5.78 -15.46
C ALA A 23 -26.27 -6.29 -14.56
N LEU A 24 -26.28 -5.95 -13.27
CA LEU A 24 -25.33 -6.43 -12.26
C LEU A 24 -25.35 -7.96 -12.14
N ALA A 25 -26.55 -8.54 -12.06
CA ALA A 25 -26.74 -9.99 -12.02
C ALA A 25 -26.22 -10.69 -13.28
N GLY A 26 -26.37 -10.05 -14.45
CA GLY A 26 -25.83 -10.48 -15.73
C GLY A 26 -24.33 -10.23 -15.92
N GLY A 27 -23.63 -9.70 -14.91
CA GLY A 27 -22.17 -9.51 -14.93
C GLY A 27 -21.68 -8.11 -15.28
N SER A 28 -22.57 -7.12 -15.38
CA SER A 28 -22.15 -5.72 -15.52
C SER A 28 -21.55 -5.19 -14.22
N VAL A 29 -20.60 -4.26 -14.33
CA VAL A 29 -20.03 -3.56 -13.19
C VAL A 29 -20.85 -2.30 -12.88
N VAL A 30 -21.16 -2.08 -11.61
CA VAL A 30 -21.96 -0.92 -11.15
C VAL A 30 -21.27 -0.28 -9.96
N ALA A 31 -20.98 1.02 -10.02
CA ALA A 31 -20.57 1.74 -8.82
C ALA A 31 -21.79 2.24 -8.04
N PHE A 32 -21.83 2.02 -6.73
CA PHE A 32 -22.96 2.40 -5.89
C PHE A 32 -22.51 2.86 -4.49
N PRO A 33 -23.28 3.75 -3.82
CA PRO A 33 -22.95 4.25 -2.49
C PRO A 33 -23.23 3.19 -1.42
N THR A 34 -22.43 3.21 -0.35
CA THR A 34 -22.76 2.57 0.93
C THR A 34 -22.70 3.62 2.04
N GLU A 35 -23.00 3.25 3.29
CA GLU A 35 -22.84 4.14 4.44
C GLU A 35 -21.37 4.47 4.70
N THR A 36 -20.45 3.60 4.24
CA THR A 36 -18.99 3.75 4.39
C THR A 36 -18.34 4.53 3.27
N VAL A 37 -18.20 3.90 2.11
CA VAL A 37 -17.58 4.42 0.88
C VAL A 37 -18.35 3.87 -0.32
N TYR A 38 -18.20 4.48 -1.49
CA TYR A 38 -18.75 3.93 -2.73
C TYR A 38 -18.04 2.60 -3.06
N GLY A 39 -18.82 1.60 -3.45
CA GLY A 39 -18.36 0.28 -3.86
C GLY A 39 -18.43 0.09 -5.37
N LEU A 40 -17.47 -0.64 -5.94
CA LEU A 40 -17.47 -1.09 -7.33
C LEU A 40 -18.03 -2.51 -7.40
N GLY A 41 -19.33 -2.59 -7.63
CA GLY A 41 -20.14 -3.80 -7.60
C GLY A 41 -19.99 -4.69 -8.82
N ALA A 42 -19.86 -6.00 -8.60
CA ALA A 42 -20.06 -7.04 -9.60
C ALA A 42 -20.70 -8.28 -8.95
N SER A 43 -21.39 -9.10 -9.74
CA SER A 43 -21.90 -10.39 -9.26
C SER A 43 -20.77 -11.28 -8.75
N ALA A 44 -20.85 -11.71 -7.49
CA ALA A 44 -19.83 -12.52 -6.83
C ALA A 44 -19.80 -13.97 -7.32
N ILE A 45 -20.89 -14.44 -7.95
CA ILE A 45 -21.02 -15.81 -8.47
C ILE A 45 -20.53 -15.95 -9.92
N LEU A 46 -20.13 -14.84 -10.54
CA LEU A 46 -19.63 -14.80 -11.92
C LEU A 46 -18.12 -14.47 -11.90
N PRO A 47 -17.23 -15.45 -12.09
CA PRO A 47 -15.78 -15.24 -12.06
C PRO A 47 -15.29 -14.13 -13.00
N ASP A 48 -15.84 -14.04 -14.21
CA ASP A 48 -15.46 -13.02 -15.20
C ASP A 48 -15.74 -11.60 -14.72
N SER A 49 -16.89 -11.39 -14.08
CA SER A 49 -17.27 -10.10 -13.49
C SER A 49 -16.32 -9.70 -12.36
N VAL A 50 -15.88 -10.68 -11.56
CA VAL A 50 -14.90 -10.45 -10.49
C VAL A 50 -13.53 -10.10 -11.06
N ARG A 51 -13.08 -10.79 -12.12
CA ARG A 51 -11.82 -10.45 -12.81
C ARG A 51 -11.86 -9.04 -13.40
N GLU A 52 -13.01 -8.62 -13.93
CA GLU A 52 -13.19 -7.26 -14.44
C GLU A 52 -13.02 -6.20 -13.35
N ILE A 53 -13.47 -6.46 -12.12
CA ILE A 53 -13.20 -5.57 -10.96
C ILE A 53 -11.70 -5.40 -10.72
N PHE A 54 -10.93 -6.50 -10.73
CA PHE A 54 -9.48 -6.43 -10.56
C PHE A 54 -8.80 -5.67 -11.70
N HIS A 55 -9.22 -5.94 -12.95
CA HIS A 55 -8.71 -5.27 -14.14
C HIS A 55 -8.98 -3.76 -14.11
N LEU A 56 -10.23 -3.34 -13.91
CA LEU A 56 -10.62 -1.94 -13.85
C LEU A 56 -9.86 -1.17 -12.75
N LYS A 57 -9.68 -1.78 -11.59
CA LYS A 57 -8.99 -1.15 -10.46
C LYS A 57 -7.47 -1.22 -10.57
N GLY A 58 -6.90 -2.02 -11.47
CA GLY A 58 -5.47 -2.36 -11.44
C GLY A 58 -5.07 -3.00 -10.10
N ARG A 59 -5.96 -3.82 -9.52
CA ARG A 59 -5.80 -4.43 -8.19
C ARG A 59 -5.11 -5.80 -8.33
N PRO A 60 -4.14 -6.15 -7.46
CA PRO A 60 -3.58 -7.49 -7.40
C PRO A 60 -4.67 -8.55 -7.12
N ALA A 61 -4.64 -9.66 -7.87
CA ALA A 61 -5.62 -10.73 -7.75
C ALA A 61 -5.50 -11.54 -6.44
N ASP A 62 -4.41 -11.36 -5.69
CA ASP A 62 -4.19 -12.01 -4.39
C ASP A 62 -4.86 -11.28 -3.21
N ASN A 63 -5.65 -10.24 -3.48
CA ASN A 63 -6.31 -9.43 -2.47
C ASN A 63 -7.84 -9.69 -2.45
N PRO A 64 -8.36 -10.42 -1.44
CA PRO A 64 -9.76 -10.88 -1.42
C PRO A 64 -10.76 -9.71 -1.43
N LEU A 65 -12.00 -9.99 -1.83
CA LEU A 65 -13.09 -9.02 -1.92
C LEU A 65 -14.17 -9.29 -0.86
N ILE A 66 -14.90 -8.23 -0.48
CA ILE A 66 -16.04 -8.34 0.45
C ILE A 66 -17.31 -8.56 -0.35
N VAL A 67 -18.02 -9.63 -0.03
CA VAL A 67 -19.35 -9.97 -0.56
C VAL A 67 -20.41 -9.20 0.25
N HIS A 68 -21.27 -8.50 -0.46
CA HIS A 68 -22.38 -7.73 0.09
C HIS A 68 -23.68 -8.50 -0.14
N LEU A 69 -24.46 -8.63 0.93
CA LEU A 69 -25.75 -9.33 0.96
C LEU A 69 -26.82 -8.41 1.56
N LEU A 70 -28.09 -8.65 1.25
CA LEU A 70 -29.22 -7.89 1.79
C LEU A 70 -29.54 -8.31 3.24
N SER A 71 -29.41 -9.61 3.53
CA SER A 71 -29.67 -10.20 4.86
C SER A 71 -28.95 -11.53 5.09
N ASP A 72 -28.86 -11.95 6.35
CA ASP A 72 -28.41 -13.26 6.80
C ASP A 72 -29.08 -14.45 6.08
N LYS A 73 -30.30 -14.28 5.56
CA LYS A 73 -31.00 -15.30 4.77
C LYS A 73 -30.30 -15.70 3.47
N GLU A 74 -29.36 -14.89 2.99
CA GLU A 74 -28.61 -15.15 1.75
C GLU A 74 -27.23 -15.77 2.00
N LEU A 75 -26.91 -16.10 3.26
CA LEU A 75 -25.66 -16.77 3.62
C LEU A 75 -25.54 -18.18 3.05
N ASP A 76 -26.67 -18.83 2.74
CA ASP A 76 -26.68 -20.20 2.22
C ASP A 76 -25.88 -20.33 0.92
N GLY A 77 -24.90 -21.26 0.96
CA GLY A 77 -23.91 -21.48 -0.07
C GLY A 77 -22.86 -20.37 -0.24
N VAL A 78 -23.02 -19.18 0.34
CA VAL A 78 -22.00 -18.13 0.38
C VAL A 78 -20.94 -18.46 1.43
N VAL A 79 -21.38 -18.95 2.59
CA VAL A 79 -20.53 -19.47 3.67
C VAL A 79 -20.83 -20.95 3.88
N SER A 80 -19.82 -21.74 4.23
CA SER A 80 -19.99 -23.19 4.48
C SER A 80 -20.40 -23.51 5.92
N SER A 81 -20.06 -22.63 6.87
CA SER A 81 -20.44 -22.76 8.27
C SER A 81 -20.58 -21.38 8.89
N ILE A 82 -21.65 -21.14 9.63
CA ILE A 82 -21.92 -19.87 10.32
C ILE A 82 -21.58 -20.06 11.81
N PRO A 83 -20.53 -19.41 12.35
CA PRO A 83 -20.21 -19.46 13.77
C PRO A 83 -21.35 -18.90 14.62
N GLU A 84 -21.66 -19.46 15.79
CA GLU A 84 -22.76 -18.97 16.65
C GLU A 84 -22.61 -17.49 17.04
N ILE A 85 -21.36 -17.06 17.25
CA ILE A 85 -21.01 -15.66 17.57
C ILE A 85 -21.44 -14.67 16.48
N PHE A 86 -21.61 -15.14 15.23
CA PHE A 86 -22.09 -14.32 14.13
C PHE A 86 -23.44 -13.68 14.44
N TYR A 87 -24.41 -14.43 14.96
CA TYR A 87 -25.76 -13.91 15.16
C TYR A 87 -25.81 -12.81 16.22
N VAL A 88 -25.00 -12.94 17.28
CA VAL A 88 -24.86 -11.90 18.32
C VAL A 88 -24.31 -10.60 17.72
N LEU A 89 -23.26 -10.70 16.91
CA LEU A 89 -22.63 -9.55 16.27
C LEU A 89 -23.49 -8.99 15.11
N TYR A 90 -24.25 -9.84 14.43
CA TYR A 90 -25.17 -9.45 13.36
C TYR A 90 -26.33 -8.64 13.91
N GLU A 91 -26.97 -9.09 15.00
CA GLU A 91 -28.07 -8.36 15.63
C GLU A 91 -27.65 -6.98 16.14
N ALA A 92 -26.41 -6.84 16.63
CA ALA A 92 -25.91 -5.58 17.19
C ALA A 92 -25.42 -4.55 16.15
N PHE A 93 -24.92 -5.01 14.99
CA PHE A 93 -24.18 -4.16 14.05
C PHE A 93 -24.60 -4.29 12.58
N SER A 94 -25.47 -5.23 12.23
CA SER A 94 -25.98 -5.41 10.87
C SER A 94 -27.48 -5.07 10.76
N PRO A 95 -27.91 -4.44 9.66
CA PRO A 95 -27.08 -3.93 8.57
C PRO A 95 -26.26 -2.71 9.02
N GLY A 96 -25.01 -2.61 8.56
CA GLY A 96 -24.09 -1.57 8.99
C GLY A 96 -22.61 -1.83 8.65
N PRO A 97 -21.70 -1.03 9.24
CA PRO A 97 -20.29 -0.97 8.85
C PRO A 97 -19.41 -2.06 9.52
N LEU A 98 -19.95 -3.26 9.74
CA LEU A 98 -19.22 -4.43 10.22
C LEU A 98 -19.15 -5.52 9.14
N THR A 99 -17.97 -6.11 8.97
CA THR A 99 -17.68 -7.17 7.99
C THR A 99 -17.16 -8.40 8.69
N TYR A 100 -17.70 -9.56 8.32
CA TYR A 100 -17.45 -10.84 8.97
C TYR A 100 -16.65 -11.76 8.03
N VAL A 101 -15.45 -12.16 8.44
CA VAL A 101 -14.70 -13.22 7.75
C VAL A 101 -15.13 -14.56 8.31
N MET A 102 -15.61 -15.43 7.42
CA MET A 102 -16.20 -16.74 7.75
C MET A 102 -15.71 -17.81 6.76
N PRO A 103 -15.87 -19.11 7.07
CA PRO A 103 -15.57 -20.19 6.13
C PRO A 103 -16.32 -20.05 4.80
N ARG A 104 -15.60 -20.12 3.69
CA ARG A 104 -16.15 -19.94 2.34
C ARG A 104 -17.10 -21.08 1.97
N GLY A 105 -18.23 -20.75 1.33
CA GLY A 105 -19.17 -21.70 0.75
C GLY A 105 -18.95 -21.93 -0.75
N GLU A 106 -19.60 -22.95 -1.30
CA GLU A 106 -19.39 -23.43 -2.68
C GLU A 106 -19.85 -22.45 -3.78
N ARG A 107 -20.75 -21.50 -3.48
CA ARG A 107 -21.22 -20.51 -4.46
C ARG A 107 -20.18 -19.44 -4.77
N ILE A 108 -19.16 -19.29 -3.92
CA ILE A 108 -18.17 -18.22 -4.03
C ILE A 108 -16.90 -18.74 -4.71
N PRO A 109 -16.57 -18.25 -5.91
CA PRO A 109 -15.40 -18.73 -6.66
C PRO A 109 -14.08 -18.18 -6.08
N ASP A 110 -12.96 -18.79 -6.48
CA ASP A 110 -11.62 -18.45 -5.96
C ASP A 110 -11.22 -17.00 -6.23
N GLU A 111 -11.72 -16.41 -7.32
CA GLU A 111 -11.47 -15.01 -7.67
C GLU A 111 -11.96 -14.04 -6.60
N VAL A 112 -13.02 -14.39 -5.86
CA VAL A 112 -13.52 -13.54 -4.77
C VAL A 112 -12.60 -13.62 -3.56
N THR A 113 -12.11 -14.81 -3.23
CA THR A 113 -11.36 -15.06 -1.99
C THR A 113 -9.85 -15.09 -2.19
N ALA A 114 -9.37 -14.83 -3.40
CA ALA A 114 -7.96 -14.99 -3.76
C ALA A 114 -7.41 -16.40 -3.45
N GLY A 115 -8.26 -17.42 -3.59
CA GLY A 115 -7.93 -18.82 -3.27
C GLY A 115 -7.86 -19.14 -1.78
N LEU A 116 -8.36 -18.26 -0.90
CA LEU A 116 -8.50 -18.54 0.53
C LEU A 116 -9.73 -19.41 0.82
N ASP A 117 -9.67 -20.16 1.90
CA ASP A 117 -10.76 -20.96 2.45
C ASP A 117 -11.82 -20.13 3.19
N THR A 118 -11.63 -18.81 3.24
CA THR A 118 -12.50 -17.86 3.94
C THR A 118 -13.06 -16.80 2.99
N VAL A 119 -14.24 -16.27 3.32
CA VAL A 119 -14.91 -15.19 2.61
C VAL A 119 -15.31 -14.09 3.58
N ALA A 120 -15.13 -12.83 3.17
CA ALA A 120 -15.59 -11.67 3.92
C ALA A 120 -17.01 -11.29 3.46
N VAL A 121 -17.95 -11.18 4.41
CA VAL A 121 -19.36 -10.87 4.16
C VAL A 121 -19.79 -9.62 4.91
N ARG A 122 -20.62 -8.78 4.27
CA ARG A 122 -21.16 -7.55 4.84
C ARG A 122 -22.62 -7.32 4.43
N PHE A 123 -23.35 -6.62 5.30
CA PHE A 123 -24.74 -6.23 5.07
C PHE A 123 -24.85 -4.70 5.17
N PRO A 124 -24.78 -3.95 4.05
CA PRO A 124 -24.80 -2.48 4.11
C PRO A 124 -26.16 -1.96 4.61
N SER A 125 -26.14 -0.87 5.39
CA SER A 125 -27.34 -0.19 5.90
C SER A 125 -27.91 0.84 4.93
N GLN A 126 -27.10 1.28 3.97
CA GLN A 126 -27.46 2.34 3.04
C GLN A 126 -28.68 1.93 2.17
N PRO A 127 -29.77 2.72 2.13
CA PRO A 127 -31.01 2.34 1.44
C PRO A 127 -30.88 2.03 -0.05
N THR A 128 -30.14 2.84 -0.81
CA THR A 128 -29.82 2.62 -2.24
C THR A 128 -29.02 1.33 -2.47
N ALA A 129 -28.02 1.04 -1.65
CA ALA A 129 -27.27 -0.23 -1.72
C ALA A 129 -28.20 -1.42 -1.50
N ARG A 130 -29.10 -1.32 -0.51
CA ARG A 130 -30.07 -2.37 -0.20
C ARG A 130 -31.09 -2.54 -1.34
N ALA A 131 -31.59 -1.47 -1.92
CA ALA A 131 -32.49 -1.51 -3.07
C ALA A 131 -31.82 -2.17 -4.29
N LEU A 132 -30.56 -1.82 -4.58
CA LEU A 132 -29.78 -2.46 -5.63
C LEU A 132 -29.58 -3.96 -5.38
N LEU A 133 -29.20 -4.36 -4.16
CA LEU A 133 -29.01 -5.78 -3.79
C LEU A 133 -30.32 -6.56 -3.93
N ALA A 134 -31.44 -5.99 -3.48
CA ALA A 134 -32.78 -6.57 -3.63
C ALA A 134 -33.19 -6.75 -5.10
N ALA A 135 -32.83 -5.80 -5.96
CA ALA A 135 -33.08 -5.88 -7.41
C ALA A 135 -32.17 -6.90 -8.11
N ALA A 136 -30.91 -6.98 -7.70
CA ALA A 136 -29.91 -7.86 -8.31
C ALA A 136 -30.12 -9.35 -7.96
N LYS A 137 -30.59 -9.65 -6.75
CA LYS A 137 -30.89 -11.03 -6.28
C LYS A 137 -29.71 -12.00 -6.42
N VAL A 138 -28.49 -11.47 -6.34
CA VAL A 138 -27.24 -12.23 -6.33
C VAL A 138 -26.30 -11.63 -5.27
N PRO A 139 -25.39 -12.42 -4.67
CA PRO A 139 -24.31 -11.86 -3.86
C PRO A 139 -23.43 -10.93 -4.70
N VAL A 140 -23.05 -9.78 -4.16
CA VAL A 140 -22.30 -8.75 -4.91
C VAL A 140 -20.94 -8.51 -4.25
N VAL A 141 -19.84 -8.70 -4.97
CA VAL A 141 -18.56 -8.17 -4.50
C VAL A 141 -18.51 -6.67 -4.73
N ALA A 142 -18.06 -5.90 -3.75
CA ALA A 142 -17.91 -4.45 -3.90
C ALA A 142 -16.72 -3.92 -3.10
N PRO A 143 -15.47 -4.01 -3.62
CA PRO A 143 -14.39 -3.20 -3.07
C PRO A 143 -14.66 -1.71 -3.29
N SER A 144 -13.91 -0.83 -2.63
CA SER A 144 -14.02 0.63 -2.82
C SER A 144 -13.93 1.03 -4.31
N ALA A 145 -14.76 1.96 -4.78
CA ALA A 145 -14.83 2.37 -6.19
C ALA A 145 -13.77 3.39 -6.59
N ASN A 146 -12.50 3.11 -6.28
CA ASN A 146 -11.34 3.87 -6.73
C ASN A 146 -10.35 3.04 -7.54
N VAL A 147 -9.53 3.69 -8.35
CA VAL A 147 -8.29 3.07 -8.87
C VAL A 147 -7.39 2.71 -7.69
N SER A 148 -6.78 1.53 -7.73
CA SER A 148 -5.93 1.04 -6.62
C SER A 148 -4.85 2.05 -6.26
N GLY A 149 -4.66 2.26 -4.96
CA GLY A 149 -3.73 3.27 -4.42
C GLY A 149 -4.39 4.60 -4.05
N ARG A 150 -5.37 5.10 -4.84
CA ARG A 150 -6.04 6.39 -4.57
C ARG A 150 -6.89 6.37 -3.28
N PRO A 151 -7.21 7.54 -2.69
CA PRO A 151 -8.18 7.65 -1.59
C PRO A 151 -9.52 7.03 -1.96
N SER A 152 -10.19 6.40 -1.01
CA SER A 152 -11.50 5.77 -1.26
C SER A 152 -12.56 6.81 -1.62
N PRO A 153 -13.52 6.47 -2.49
CA PRO A 153 -14.53 7.42 -2.94
C PRO A 153 -15.67 7.54 -1.91
N THR A 154 -15.90 8.74 -1.39
CA THR A 154 -17.05 9.05 -0.52
C THR A 154 -18.17 9.83 -1.21
N ARG A 155 -18.02 10.13 -2.50
CA ARG A 155 -18.99 10.87 -3.34
C ARG A 155 -18.98 10.31 -4.76
N ALA A 156 -20.09 10.44 -5.48
CA ALA A 156 -20.19 10.01 -6.88
C ALA A 156 -19.14 10.68 -7.78
N ARG A 157 -18.82 11.97 -7.55
CA ARG A 157 -17.76 12.67 -8.30
C ARG A 157 -16.43 11.92 -8.30
N HIS A 158 -16.02 11.36 -7.15
CA HIS A 158 -14.76 10.61 -7.02
C HIS A 158 -14.75 9.34 -7.88
N VAL A 159 -15.92 8.71 -8.03
CA VAL A 159 -16.11 7.53 -8.89
C VAL A 159 -16.08 7.93 -10.36
N ILE A 160 -16.72 9.05 -10.71
CA ILE A 160 -16.69 9.62 -12.07
C ILE A 160 -15.24 9.91 -12.47
N ASP A 161 -14.45 10.54 -11.61
CA ASP A 161 -13.04 10.86 -11.88
C ASP A 161 -12.18 9.62 -12.14
N ASP A 162 -12.51 8.49 -11.49
CA ASP A 162 -11.74 7.24 -11.59
C ASP A 162 -12.23 6.31 -12.70
N PHE A 163 -13.53 6.33 -13.03
CA PHE A 163 -14.19 5.30 -13.84
C PHE A 163 -15.15 5.79 -14.94
N ALA A 164 -15.35 7.10 -15.13
CA ALA A 164 -16.14 7.59 -16.25
C ALA A 164 -15.61 7.06 -17.59
N GLY A 165 -16.51 6.55 -18.42
CA GLY A 165 -16.20 5.90 -19.70
C GLY A 165 -15.65 4.48 -19.60
N ARG A 166 -15.39 3.97 -18.39
CA ARG A 166 -14.82 2.64 -18.12
C ARG A 166 -15.83 1.65 -17.55
N ILE A 167 -16.87 2.14 -16.87
CA ILE A 167 -17.95 1.31 -16.31
C ILE A 167 -19.32 1.75 -16.84
N PRO A 168 -20.28 0.83 -16.97
CA PRO A 168 -21.58 1.15 -17.57
C PRO A 168 -22.49 1.96 -16.65
N TRP A 169 -22.38 1.82 -15.32
CA TRP A 169 -23.31 2.42 -14.35
C TRP A 169 -22.61 3.04 -13.14
N ILE A 170 -23.01 4.25 -12.78
CA ILE A 170 -22.71 4.90 -11.50
C ILE A 170 -24.05 5.31 -10.89
N ILE A 171 -24.31 4.91 -9.65
CA ILE A 171 -25.47 5.36 -8.88
C ILE A 171 -25.02 6.49 -7.96
N ASP A 172 -25.68 7.62 -7.99
CA ASP A 172 -25.41 8.78 -7.13
C ASP A 172 -26.55 8.96 -6.14
N ASP A 173 -26.23 8.78 -4.86
CA ASP A 173 -27.12 9.04 -3.72
C ASP A 173 -26.42 9.99 -2.73
N GLY A 174 -25.59 10.90 -3.24
CA GLY A 174 -24.88 11.89 -2.44
C GLY A 174 -23.67 11.33 -1.67
N PRO A 175 -23.18 12.06 -0.65
CA PRO A 175 -22.01 11.66 0.12
C PRO A 175 -22.31 10.50 1.08
N CYS A 176 -21.31 9.63 1.29
CA CYS A 176 -21.37 8.56 2.29
C CYS A 176 -21.39 9.15 3.72
N GLU A 177 -22.18 8.57 4.62
CA GLU A 177 -22.35 9.07 5.99
C GLU A 177 -21.09 8.95 6.83
N VAL A 178 -20.38 7.81 6.76
CA VAL A 178 -19.26 7.48 7.65
C VAL A 178 -17.91 7.97 7.09
N GLY A 179 -17.67 7.80 5.79
CA GLY A 179 -16.44 8.26 5.12
C GLY A 179 -15.20 7.36 5.30
N LEU A 180 -15.27 6.31 6.13
CA LEU A 180 -14.22 5.29 6.29
C LEU A 180 -14.78 3.91 5.95
N GLU A 181 -13.93 2.96 5.55
CA GLU A 181 -14.37 1.58 5.30
C GLU A 181 -14.80 0.85 6.57
N SER A 182 -15.56 -0.24 6.40
CA SER A 182 -16.06 -1.08 7.48
C SER A 182 -14.95 -1.68 8.35
N THR A 183 -15.27 -1.89 9.63
CA THR A 183 -14.48 -2.75 10.51
C THR A 183 -14.55 -4.19 9.99
N VAL A 184 -13.42 -4.89 9.92
CA VAL A 184 -13.37 -6.29 9.48
C VAL A 184 -12.93 -7.16 10.63
N ILE A 185 -13.75 -8.16 10.97
CA ILE A 185 -13.48 -9.12 12.04
C ILE A 185 -13.42 -10.55 11.51
N ASP A 186 -12.52 -11.34 12.07
CA ASP A 186 -12.34 -12.76 11.75
C ASP A 186 -13.05 -13.64 12.77
N LEU A 187 -14.09 -14.34 12.31
CA LEU A 187 -14.88 -15.28 13.12
C LEU A 187 -14.38 -16.73 13.01
N THR A 188 -13.33 -16.98 12.24
CA THR A 188 -12.74 -18.32 12.10
C THR A 188 -11.80 -18.69 13.24
N CYS A 189 -11.53 -17.76 14.16
CA CYS A 189 -10.69 -17.96 15.32
C CYS A 189 -11.33 -17.39 16.59
N GLN A 190 -10.84 -17.86 17.75
CA GLN A 190 -11.20 -17.35 19.07
C GLN A 190 -9.92 -17.01 19.85
N PRO A 191 -9.83 -15.81 20.48
CA PRO A 191 -10.80 -14.72 20.45
C PRO A 191 -10.98 -14.10 19.05
N VAL A 192 -12.09 -13.39 18.82
CA VAL A 192 -12.39 -12.73 17.53
C VAL A 192 -11.31 -11.71 17.22
N LYS A 193 -10.77 -11.72 16.00
CA LYS A 193 -9.69 -10.81 15.60
C LYS A 193 -10.21 -9.65 14.77
N ILE A 194 -9.85 -8.42 15.13
CA ILE A 194 -10.03 -7.25 14.25
C ILE A 194 -8.88 -7.25 13.24
N LEU A 195 -9.21 -7.49 11.97
CA LEU A 195 -8.27 -7.47 10.83
C LEU A 195 -8.08 -6.05 10.29
N ARG A 196 -9.16 -5.26 10.30
CA ARG A 196 -9.13 -3.86 9.87
C ARG A 196 -9.98 -3.00 10.81
N PRO A 197 -9.41 -1.94 11.42
CA PRO A 197 -10.19 -1.00 12.20
C PRO A 197 -11.09 -0.15 11.29
N GLY A 198 -12.28 0.15 11.80
CA GLY A 198 -13.29 1.02 11.21
C GLY A 198 -14.11 1.66 12.33
N VAL A 199 -15.29 2.20 12.01
CA VAL A 199 -16.11 2.92 13.00
C VAL A 199 -16.72 2.03 14.08
N VAL A 200 -16.83 0.72 13.85
CA VAL A 200 -17.16 -0.22 14.92
C VAL A 200 -15.88 -0.56 15.69
N THR A 201 -15.73 0.00 16.89
CA THR A 201 -14.54 -0.17 17.75
C THR A 201 -14.60 -1.46 18.57
N ALA A 202 -13.47 -1.86 19.15
CA ALA A 202 -13.39 -3.05 20.00
C ALA A 202 -14.26 -2.88 21.26
N GLU A 203 -14.28 -1.67 21.81
CA GLU A 203 -15.05 -1.23 22.96
C GLU A 203 -16.54 -1.31 22.64
N ALA A 204 -16.98 -0.78 21.49
CA ALA A 204 -18.37 -0.85 21.06
C ALA A 204 -18.84 -2.30 20.88
N ILE A 205 -17.99 -3.18 20.34
CA ILE A 205 -18.29 -4.62 20.23
C ILE A 205 -18.48 -5.22 21.62
N TYR A 206 -17.54 -5.00 22.53
CA TYR A 206 -17.61 -5.54 23.88
C TYR A 206 -18.82 -5.01 24.66
N GLU A 207 -19.09 -3.71 24.63
CA GLU A 207 -20.22 -3.10 25.35
C GLU A 207 -21.58 -3.62 24.88
N LYS A 208 -21.77 -3.82 23.57
CA LYS A 208 -23.05 -4.26 23.02
C LYS A 208 -23.25 -5.77 23.06
N THR A 209 -22.17 -6.55 22.99
CA THR A 209 -22.27 -8.00 22.75
C THR A 209 -21.58 -8.86 23.81
N GLY A 210 -20.75 -8.26 24.67
CA GLY A 210 -19.90 -8.97 25.62
C GLY A 210 -18.77 -9.76 24.95
N VAL A 211 -18.55 -9.59 23.64
CA VAL A 211 -17.55 -10.33 22.88
C VAL A 211 -16.21 -9.63 22.97
N GLU A 212 -15.21 -10.33 23.49
CA GLU A 212 -13.83 -9.86 23.49
C GLU A 212 -13.23 -9.94 22.09
N THR A 213 -12.55 -8.87 21.68
CA THR A 213 -11.85 -8.81 20.40
C THR A 213 -10.40 -8.39 20.61
N VAL A 214 -9.52 -8.85 19.72
CA VAL A 214 -8.09 -8.50 19.74
C VAL A 214 -7.67 -7.98 18.38
N PHE A 215 -6.78 -6.99 18.33
CA PHE A 215 -6.21 -6.57 17.05
C PHE A 215 -5.22 -7.62 16.55
N TRP A 216 -5.27 -7.92 15.25
CA TRP A 216 -4.39 -8.94 14.67
C TRP A 216 -2.89 -8.63 14.87
N LYS A 217 -2.53 -7.34 14.90
CA LYS A 217 -1.15 -6.86 15.09
C LYS A 217 -0.60 -7.24 16.47
N ASP A 218 -1.46 -7.26 17.49
CA ASP A 218 -1.04 -7.57 18.88
C ASP A 218 -0.78 -9.07 19.08
N VAL A 219 -1.33 -9.91 18.21
CA VAL A 219 -1.18 -11.37 18.25
C VAL A 219 -0.03 -11.85 17.34
N ALA A 220 0.40 -11.03 16.37
CA ALA A 220 1.30 -11.41 15.29
C ALA A 220 2.73 -10.82 15.44
N LEU A 221 3.30 -10.85 16.65
CA LEU A 221 4.67 -10.35 16.92
C LEU A 221 5.80 -11.08 16.14
N ASP A 222 5.54 -12.22 15.49
CA ASP A 222 6.59 -13.08 14.89
C ASP A 222 6.35 -13.59 13.45
N ARG A 223 5.36 -13.09 12.69
CA ARG A 223 5.13 -13.58 11.31
C ARG A 223 4.83 -12.47 10.28
N VAL A 224 5.65 -12.41 9.24
CA VAL A 224 5.37 -11.63 8.02
C VAL A 224 4.11 -12.20 7.35
N VAL A 225 3.09 -11.36 7.15
CA VAL A 225 1.86 -11.76 6.48
C VAL A 225 2.13 -11.86 4.96
N GLU A 226 2.45 -13.06 4.47
CA GLU A 226 2.72 -13.30 3.05
C GLU A 226 1.46 -13.15 2.16
N ARG A 227 0.26 -13.43 2.70
CA ARG A 227 -1.04 -13.33 2.00
C ARG A 227 -2.08 -12.57 2.84
N PRO A 228 -2.72 -11.52 2.29
CA PRO A 228 -3.70 -10.74 3.04
C PRO A 228 -5.02 -11.51 3.20
N VAL A 229 -5.51 -11.63 4.44
CA VAL A 229 -6.80 -12.29 4.76
C VAL A 229 -7.98 -11.33 4.57
N SER A 230 -7.71 -10.02 4.53
CA SER A 230 -8.70 -8.96 4.33
C SER A 230 -8.15 -7.85 3.42
N PRO A 231 -9.00 -7.12 2.68
CA PRO A 231 -8.62 -5.87 2.05
C PRO A 231 -7.95 -4.90 3.04
N GLY A 232 -6.93 -4.17 2.57
CA GLY A 232 -6.28 -3.10 3.33
C GLY A 232 -5.00 -3.49 4.07
N MET A 233 -4.56 -4.77 4.03
CA MET A 233 -3.48 -5.25 4.91
C MET A 233 -2.05 -5.23 4.31
N LYS A 234 -1.89 -5.28 2.98
CA LYS A 234 -0.57 -5.53 2.33
C LYS A 234 -0.13 -4.44 1.34
N TYR A 235 -1.06 -3.78 0.68
CA TYR A 235 -0.78 -2.90 -0.46
C TYR A 235 -0.95 -1.42 -0.11
N ARG A 236 -0.35 -0.54 -0.92
CA ARG A 236 -0.50 0.92 -0.78
C ARG A 236 -1.98 1.27 -0.94
N HIS A 237 -2.57 1.84 0.10
CA HIS A 237 -3.97 2.24 0.13
C HIS A 237 -4.07 3.70 0.59
N TYR A 238 -5.04 4.42 0.04
CA TYR A 238 -5.46 5.74 0.52
C TYR A 238 -4.52 6.91 0.23
N ALA A 239 -3.59 6.77 -0.71
CA ALA A 239 -2.55 7.75 -0.97
C ALA A 239 -2.99 8.80 -2.02
N PRO A 240 -3.06 10.10 -1.65
CA PRO A 240 -3.08 11.18 -2.65
C PRO A 240 -1.72 11.27 -3.37
N LYS A 241 -1.62 12.09 -4.43
CA LYS A 241 -0.33 12.40 -5.07
C LYS A 241 0.50 13.36 -4.22
N ALA A 242 -0.18 14.33 -3.59
CA ALA A 242 0.42 15.25 -2.62
C ALA A 242 1.03 14.50 -1.44
N LYS A 243 2.09 15.06 -0.84
CA LYS A 243 2.64 14.52 0.41
C LYS A 243 1.66 14.76 1.56
N VAL A 244 1.57 13.87 2.54
CA VAL A 244 0.67 13.99 3.70
C VAL A 244 1.50 13.92 4.97
N ARG A 245 1.38 14.94 5.81
CA ARG A 245 1.95 14.98 7.15
C ARG A 245 0.83 15.04 8.18
N VAL A 246 0.89 14.15 9.15
CA VAL A 246 -0.04 14.13 10.27
C VAL A 246 0.49 15.04 11.36
N VAL A 247 -0.34 15.96 11.83
CA VAL A 247 0.00 16.88 12.92
C VAL A 247 -0.85 16.51 14.13
N LEU A 248 -0.20 15.98 15.16
CA LEU A 248 -0.85 15.63 16.41
C LEU A 248 -0.66 16.77 17.41
N PRO A 249 -1.75 17.37 17.94
CA PRO A 249 -1.63 18.41 18.96
C PRO A 249 -0.99 17.81 20.22
N GLU A 250 0.19 18.31 20.59
CA GLU A 250 0.92 17.90 21.80
C GLU A 250 0.97 19.07 22.78
N ALA A 251 0.33 18.91 23.94
CA ALA A 251 0.39 19.91 24.99
C ALA A 251 1.86 20.17 25.41
N PRO A 252 2.32 21.44 25.48
CA PRO A 252 1.51 22.67 25.56
C PRO A 252 1.22 23.37 24.22
N HIS A 253 1.68 22.84 23.09
CA HIS A 253 1.54 23.48 21.78
C HIS A 253 0.19 23.16 21.14
N SER A 254 -0.52 24.19 20.67
CA SER A 254 -1.74 23.98 19.90
C SER A 254 -1.40 23.44 18.50
N LEU A 255 -2.39 22.83 17.83
CA LEU A 255 -2.27 22.43 16.42
C LEU A 255 -1.79 23.60 15.54
N ALA A 256 -2.31 24.80 15.81
CA ALA A 256 -1.93 26.01 15.08
C ALA A 256 -0.45 26.37 15.26
N ASP A 257 0.09 26.24 16.47
CA ASP A 257 1.51 26.57 16.75
C ASP A 257 2.43 25.61 15.98
N GLN A 258 2.12 24.31 16.00
CA GLN A 258 2.90 23.31 15.28
C GLN A 258 2.82 23.49 13.76
N LEU A 259 1.64 23.83 13.23
CA LEU A 259 1.48 24.12 11.81
C LEU A 259 2.32 25.32 11.38
N ILE A 260 2.35 26.40 12.17
CA ILE A 260 3.18 27.58 11.88
C ILE A 260 4.67 27.23 11.87
N GLU A 261 5.14 26.38 12.80
CA GLU A 261 6.54 25.94 12.85
C GLU A 261 6.92 25.01 11.68
N MET A 262 5.98 24.18 11.22
CA MET A 262 6.21 23.20 10.15
C MET A 262 6.10 23.78 8.74
N MET A 263 5.31 24.85 8.56
CA MET A 263 5.10 25.50 7.28
C MET A 263 6.29 26.39 6.94
N ASP A 264 7.15 25.95 6.02
CA ASP A 264 8.31 26.73 5.54
C ASP A 264 7.89 27.70 4.42
N GLU A 265 8.54 28.86 4.32
CA GLU A 265 8.28 29.85 3.24
C GLU A 265 8.67 29.31 1.85
N GLN A 266 9.43 28.19 1.79
CA GLN A 266 9.87 27.55 0.55
C GLN A 266 8.94 26.45 0.02
N ASP A 267 7.85 26.09 0.72
CA ASP A 267 6.86 25.14 0.20
C ASP A 267 6.04 25.80 -0.93
N ASN A 268 6.11 25.24 -2.15
CA ASN A 268 5.52 25.85 -3.34
C ASN A 268 3.99 25.77 -3.40
N SER A 269 3.34 24.80 -2.73
CA SER A 269 1.87 24.70 -2.61
C SER A 269 1.46 23.79 -1.43
N THR A 270 0.70 24.34 -0.49
CA THR A 270 0.35 23.68 0.79
C THR A 270 -1.16 23.51 0.95
N GLY A 271 -1.58 22.30 1.29
CA GLY A 271 -2.93 21.92 1.68
C GLY A 271 -3.05 21.77 3.19
N LEU A 272 -4.15 22.24 3.77
CA LEU A 272 -4.49 22.04 5.17
C LEU A 272 -5.82 21.30 5.29
N PHE A 273 -5.87 20.26 6.11
CA PHE A 273 -7.09 19.54 6.48
C PHE A 273 -7.24 19.55 8.01
N LEU A 274 -8.15 20.39 8.52
CA LEU A 274 -8.30 20.66 9.95
C LEU A 274 -9.67 21.26 10.30
N SER A 275 -10.03 21.23 11.57
CA SER A 275 -11.32 21.76 12.04
C SER A 275 -11.47 23.26 11.79
N GLY A 276 -12.70 23.74 11.58
CA GLY A 276 -12.96 25.18 11.40
C GLY A 276 -12.43 26.05 12.55
N SER A 277 -12.51 25.57 13.78
CA SER A 277 -11.96 26.26 14.96
C SER A 277 -10.42 26.35 14.92
N SER A 278 -9.75 25.27 14.52
CA SER A 278 -8.28 25.27 14.39
C SER A 278 -7.82 26.19 13.26
N TRP A 279 -8.60 26.32 12.20
CA TRP A 279 -8.33 27.27 11.11
C TRP A 279 -8.43 28.71 11.60
N ASP A 280 -9.50 29.04 12.33
CA ASP A 280 -9.70 30.38 12.90
C ASP A 280 -8.62 30.74 13.94
N GLU A 281 -8.09 29.75 14.67
CA GLU A 281 -6.92 29.96 15.54
C GLU A 281 -5.65 30.23 14.73
N LEU A 282 -5.36 29.40 13.71
CA LEU A 282 -4.19 29.55 12.85
C LEU A 282 -4.16 30.93 12.19
N ARG A 283 -5.29 31.39 11.63
CA ARG A 283 -5.39 32.73 11.00
C ARG A 283 -5.15 33.89 11.97
N ARG A 284 -5.44 33.71 13.26
CA ARG A 284 -5.19 34.74 14.27
C ARG A 284 -3.74 34.79 14.72
N LYS A 285 -3.05 33.65 14.70
CA LYS A 285 -1.65 33.51 15.16
C LYS A 285 -0.62 33.69 14.05
N ALA A 286 -0.95 33.33 12.81
CA ALA A 286 -0.03 33.41 11.69
C ALA A 286 0.11 34.86 11.19
N ASP A 287 1.31 35.43 11.31
CA ASP A 287 1.64 36.75 10.77
C ASP A 287 1.69 36.75 9.23
N VAL A 288 2.15 35.63 8.64
CA VAL A 288 2.23 35.41 7.19
C VAL A 288 1.76 33.99 6.88
N LEU A 289 0.84 33.83 5.94
CA LEU A 289 0.42 32.52 5.40
C LEU A 289 1.09 32.29 4.04
N PRO A 290 1.37 31.04 3.65
CA PRO A 290 1.94 30.73 2.34
C PRO A 290 1.08 31.27 1.20
N SER A 291 1.76 31.67 0.12
CA SER A 291 1.10 32.29 -1.05
C SER A 291 0.16 31.34 -1.81
N GLN A 292 0.41 30.03 -1.75
CA GLN A 292 -0.41 28.97 -2.35
C GLN A 292 -0.94 28.03 -1.27
N LEU A 293 -1.81 28.57 -0.41
CA LEU A 293 -2.46 27.83 0.67
C LEU A 293 -3.88 27.42 0.27
N HIS A 294 -4.15 26.14 0.32
CA HIS A 294 -5.46 25.54 0.12
C HIS A 294 -5.94 24.92 1.44
N VAL A 295 -7.17 25.24 1.85
CA VAL A 295 -7.69 24.79 3.15
C VAL A 295 -9.01 24.06 2.94
N TYR A 296 -9.09 22.85 3.48
CA TYR A 296 -10.31 22.08 3.61
C TYR A 296 -10.66 21.96 5.10
N THR A 297 -11.82 22.49 5.48
CA THR A 297 -12.30 22.45 6.87
C THR A 297 -13.52 21.57 7.03
N TYR A 298 -13.64 20.91 8.18
CA TYR A 298 -14.87 20.24 8.62
C TYR A 298 -15.50 20.97 9.82
N GLU A 299 -16.78 20.73 10.07
CA GLU A 299 -17.50 21.37 11.17
C GLU A 299 -17.19 20.73 12.53
N GLY A 300 -17.33 21.53 13.60
CA GLY A 300 -17.07 21.09 14.97
C GLY A 300 -15.65 21.43 15.45
N GLU A 301 -15.44 21.32 16.75
CA GLU A 301 -14.14 21.51 17.39
C GLU A 301 -13.47 20.15 17.51
N SER A 302 -12.53 19.86 16.61
CA SER A 302 -11.79 18.58 16.57
C SER A 302 -12.72 17.36 16.74
N ASP A 303 -13.81 17.33 15.97
CA ASP A 303 -14.77 16.21 15.97
C ASP A 303 -14.26 15.08 15.05
N LEU A 304 -13.91 13.94 15.65
CA LEU A 304 -13.38 12.77 14.96
C LEU A 304 -14.35 12.16 13.94
N ALA A 305 -15.66 12.14 14.23
CA ALA A 305 -16.66 11.57 13.33
C ALA A 305 -16.80 12.43 12.07
N LYS A 306 -16.80 13.76 12.24
CA LYS A 306 -16.77 14.72 11.12
C LYS A 306 -15.46 14.65 10.34
N ALA A 307 -14.32 14.60 11.02
CA ALA A 307 -13.03 14.43 10.37
C ALA A 307 -12.99 13.14 9.52
N SER A 308 -13.53 12.04 10.06
CA SER A 308 -13.64 10.75 9.35
C SER A 308 -14.54 10.82 8.12
N HIS A 309 -15.69 11.50 8.21
CA HIS A 309 -16.60 11.74 7.09
C HIS A 309 -15.90 12.50 5.95
N HIS A 310 -15.11 13.51 6.30
CA HIS A 310 -14.45 14.39 5.34
C HIS A 310 -13.08 13.88 4.85
N LEU A 311 -12.44 12.93 5.54
CA LEU A 311 -11.04 12.54 5.31
C LEU A 311 -10.71 12.31 3.83
N PHE A 312 -11.37 11.36 3.17
CA PHE A 312 -11.05 11.06 1.77
C PHE A 312 -11.51 12.15 0.79
N ASP A 313 -12.56 12.90 1.12
CA ASP A 313 -13.04 14.03 0.32
C ASP A 313 -12.03 15.18 0.35
N ALA A 314 -11.46 15.45 1.52
CA ALA A 314 -10.41 16.44 1.72
C ALA A 314 -9.13 16.04 0.99
N LEU A 315 -8.67 14.80 1.16
CA LEU A 315 -7.48 14.29 0.45
C LEU A 315 -7.63 14.41 -1.07
N ARG A 316 -8.79 14.05 -1.64
CA ARG A 316 -9.04 14.17 -3.09
C ARG A 316 -9.14 15.63 -3.55
N THR A 317 -9.87 16.46 -2.81
CA THR A 317 -10.06 17.89 -3.15
C THR A 317 -8.73 18.65 -3.15
N LEU A 318 -7.87 18.40 -2.16
CA LEU A 318 -6.55 19.02 -2.07
C LEU A 318 -5.61 18.50 -3.18
N ASP A 319 -5.68 17.21 -3.52
CA ASP A 319 -4.90 16.61 -4.61
C ASP A 319 -5.31 17.18 -6.00
N GLU A 320 -6.60 17.47 -6.20
CA GLU A 320 -7.11 18.14 -7.41
C GLU A 320 -6.65 19.60 -7.52
N GLN A 321 -6.43 20.26 -6.39
CA GLN A 321 -5.88 21.62 -6.32
C GLN A 321 -4.37 21.66 -6.58
N GLY A 322 -3.71 20.50 -6.70
CA GLY A 322 -2.31 20.40 -7.07
C GLY A 322 -1.36 20.84 -5.95
N VAL A 323 -1.73 20.60 -4.69
CA VAL A 323 -0.83 20.85 -3.55
C VAL A 323 0.31 19.84 -3.50
N ASP A 324 1.48 20.27 -3.07
CA ASP A 324 2.66 19.41 -2.94
C ASP A 324 2.70 18.72 -1.57
N MET A 325 2.16 19.38 -0.54
CA MET A 325 2.13 18.93 0.85
C MET A 325 0.75 19.18 1.47
N ILE A 326 0.21 18.21 2.19
CA ILE A 326 -1.05 18.25 2.94
C ILE A 326 -0.69 18.06 4.41
N TYR A 327 -1.01 19.04 5.24
CA TYR A 327 -0.98 18.88 6.69
C TYR A 327 -2.38 18.52 7.17
N ALA A 328 -2.52 17.35 7.78
CA ALA A 328 -3.78 16.83 8.26
C ALA A 328 -3.80 16.74 9.79
N GLU A 329 -4.88 17.21 10.40
CA GLU A 329 -5.12 17.11 11.85
C GLU A 329 -5.21 15.63 12.26
N GLY A 330 -4.39 15.25 13.23
CA GLY A 330 -4.38 13.94 13.86
C GLY A 330 -5.16 13.92 15.18
N PHE A 331 -5.62 12.73 15.57
CA PHE A 331 -6.34 12.51 16.82
C PHE A 331 -5.64 11.45 17.67
N ALA A 332 -5.62 11.65 18.98
CA ALA A 332 -5.16 10.66 19.94
C ALA A 332 -6.36 9.96 20.60
N GLY A 333 -6.18 8.70 21.01
CA GLY A 333 -7.20 7.91 21.71
C GLY A 333 -7.56 6.61 20.99
N GLU A 334 -8.26 5.72 21.70
CA GLU A 334 -8.66 4.39 21.21
C GLU A 334 -9.71 4.48 20.09
N ASP A 335 -10.61 5.46 20.14
CA ASP A 335 -11.62 5.69 19.10
C ASP A 335 -11.02 6.20 17.78
N ALA A 336 -9.85 6.84 17.84
CA ALA A 336 -9.17 7.44 16.68
C ALA A 336 -8.41 6.40 15.82
N VAL A 337 -8.32 5.14 16.26
CA VAL A 337 -7.51 4.10 15.60
C VAL A 337 -7.87 3.93 14.13
N ALA A 338 -9.15 3.97 13.77
CA ALA A 338 -9.58 3.83 12.37
C ALA A 338 -9.16 5.02 11.50
N TYR A 339 -9.39 6.24 11.97
CA TYR A 339 -8.99 7.47 11.29
C TYR A 339 -7.47 7.53 11.12
N MET A 340 -6.74 7.33 12.22
CA MET A 340 -5.28 7.36 12.23
C MET A 340 -4.66 6.25 11.40
N ASP A 341 -5.26 5.06 11.34
CA ASP A 341 -4.80 4.00 10.45
C ASP A 341 -4.88 4.47 8.98
N ARG A 342 -5.99 5.06 8.53
CA ARG A 342 -6.10 5.57 7.15
C ARG A 342 -5.17 6.73 6.87
N LEU A 343 -5.07 7.67 7.80
CA LEU A 343 -4.22 8.84 7.66
C LEU A 343 -2.73 8.46 7.70
N ALA A 344 -2.34 7.50 8.54
CA ALA A 344 -0.98 6.95 8.57
C ALA A 344 -0.64 6.20 7.29
N HIS A 345 -1.57 5.46 6.69
CA HIS A 345 -1.33 4.85 5.37
C HIS A 345 -1.19 5.92 4.27
N ALA A 346 -1.99 6.98 4.31
CA ALA A 346 -1.86 8.12 3.39
C ALA A 346 -0.52 8.85 3.56
N ALA A 347 -0.08 9.08 4.81
CA ALA A 347 1.18 9.73 5.15
C ALA A 347 2.41 8.85 4.85
N ALA A 348 2.36 7.56 5.21
CA ALA A 348 3.42 6.59 4.91
C ALA A 348 3.58 6.41 3.40
N ALA A 349 2.49 6.48 2.64
CA ALA A 349 2.56 6.49 1.18
C ALA A 349 3.24 7.76 0.64
N THR A 350 3.43 8.79 1.43
CA THR A 350 4.07 10.05 1.00
C THR A 350 5.46 10.28 1.58
N ASP A 351 5.77 9.62 2.69
CA ASP A 351 7.15 9.29 3.07
C ASP A 351 7.78 8.37 2.01
N ASP A 352 6.97 7.59 1.30
CA ASP A 352 7.32 6.83 0.08
C ASP A 352 7.36 7.71 -1.20
N CYS A 353 7.39 9.04 -1.02
CA CYS A 353 7.81 10.03 -2.02
C CYS A 353 9.06 10.80 -1.53
N GLY A 354 9.86 10.17 -0.67
CA GLY A 354 11.24 9.89 -1.06
C GLY A 354 11.23 8.57 -1.82
N GLU A 355 12.09 8.42 -2.83
CA GLU A 355 12.62 7.10 -3.19
C GLU A 355 12.71 6.25 -1.90
N ARG A 356 12.21 5.01 -1.84
CA ARG A 356 12.73 4.05 -0.83
C ARG A 356 14.23 4.23 -0.93
N GLU A 357 14.87 4.93 0.01
CA GLU A 357 16.16 5.58 -0.24
C GLU A 357 17.02 4.53 -0.91
N VAL A 358 17.26 4.68 -2.22
CA VAL A 358 17.74 3.56 -3.02
C VAL A 358 19.12 3.29 -2.46
N ARG A 359 19.23 2.22 -1.69
CA ARG A 359 20.48 1.95 -0.98
C ARG A 359 21.41 1.35 -2.00
N ARG A 360 22.56 1.99 -2.19
CA ARG A 360 23.50 1.62 -3.23
C ARG A 360 24.64 0.83 -2.63
N VAL A 361 24.87 -0.35 -3.19
CA VAL A 361 26.09 -1.12 -2.98
C VAL A 361 26.99 -0.97 -4.20
N LEU A 362 28.26 -0.67 -3.97
CA LEU A 362 29.27 -0.59 -5.03
C LEU A 362 30.22 -1.79 -4.94
N PHE A 363 30.17 -2.68 -5.93
CA PHE A 363 31.14 -3.76 -6.07
C PHE A 363 32.40 -3.27 -6.77
N VAL A 364 33.56 -3.49 -6.16
CA VAL A 364 34.85 -3.00 -6.68
C VAL A 364 35.79 -4.17 -6.91
N CYS A 365 36.35 -4.25 -8.12
CA CYS A 365 37.46 -5.17 -8.42
C CYS A 365 38.62 -4.43 -9.10
N HIS A 366 39.60 -5.15 -9.64
CA HIS A 366 40.76 -4.52 -10.28
C HIS A 366 40.39 -3.79 -11.59
N GLY A 367 39.91 -4.53 -12.60
CA GLY A 367 39.67 -4.01 -13.95
C GLY A 367 38.21 -3.68 -14.31
N ASN A 368 37.23 -4.05 -13.47
CA ASN A 368 35.79 -3.91 -13.76
C ASN A 368 35.31 -4.53 -15.08
N THR A 369 35.87 -5.68 -15.42
CA THR A 369 35.50 -6.45 -16.63
C THR A 369 35.04 -7.88 -16.30
N CYS A 370 35.30 -8.36 -15.09
CA CYS A 370 35.06 -9.75 -14.66
C CYS A 370 34.20 -9.80 -13.38
N ARG A 371 34.85 -9.81 -12.20
CA ARG A 371 34.21 -10.06 -10.91
C ARG A 371 33.13 -9.04 -10.51
N SER A 372 33.44 -7.74 -10.53
CA SER A 372 32.48 -6.73 -10.08
C SER A 372 31.26 -6.55 -10.99
N PRO A 373 31.38 -6.65 -12.33
CA PRO A 373 30.19 -6.74 -13.19
C PRO A 373 29.33 -7.97 -12.95
N MET A 374 29.93 -9.15 -12.69
CA MET A 374 29.16 -10.35 -12.32
C MET A 374 28.36 -10.13 -11.04
N ALA A 375 28.98 -9.56 -10.00
CA ALA A 375 28.33 -9.29 -8.73
C ALA A 375 27.18 -8.27 -8.89
N GLU A 376 27.39 -7.19 -9.65
CA GLU A 376 26.32 -6.22 -9.97
C GLU A 376 25.13 -6.87 -10.68
N ALA A 377 25.41 -7.65 -11.73
CA ALA A 377 24.38 -8.26 -12.56
C ALA A 377 23.57 -9.31 -11.78
N LEU A 378 24.25 -10.21 -11.05
CA LEU A 378 23.59 -11.24 -10.26
C LEU A 378 22.79 -10.64 -9.08
N PHE A 379 23.32 -9.62 -8.42
CA PHE A 379 22.63 -8.95 -7.31
C PHE A 379 21.36 -8.24 -7.79
N ASN A 380 21.47 -7.47 -8.87
CA ASN A 380 20.33 -6.73 -9.41
C ASN A 380 19.27 -7.65 -10.03
N ASP A 381 19.63 -8.83 -10.53
CA ASP A 381 18.65 -9.82 -10.99
C ASP A 381 17.89 -10.45 -9.81
N ARG A 382 18.62 -10.92 -8.79
CA ARG A 382 18.03 -11.61 -7.63
C ARG A 382 17.24 -10.70 -6.70
N TYR A 383 17.70 -9.47 -6.48
CA TYR A 383 17.12 -8.54 -5.51
C TYR A 383 16.47 -7.31 -6.16
N ARG A 384 16.01 -7.45 -7.42
CA ARG A 384 15.39 -6.37 -8.21
C ARG A 384 14.21 -5.67 -7.54
N ASP A 385 13.45 -6.40 -6.73
CA ASP A 385 12.25 -5.91 -6.05
C ASP A 385 12.54 -5.39 -4.61
N THR A 386 13.82 -5.34 -4.23
CA THR A 386 14.29 -4.80 -2.94
C THR A 386 14.67 -3.32 -3.05
N ARG A 387 14.95 -2.67 -1.91
CA ARG A 387 15.44 -1.28 -1.89
C ARG A 387 16.92 -1.12 -2.24
N TRP A 388 17.66 -2.23 -2.40
CA TRP A 388 19.09 -2.22 -2.66
C TRP A 388 19.35 -2.29 -4.17
N GLN A 389 20.20 -1.42 -4.68
CA GLN A 389 20.70 -1.45 -6.04
C GLN A 389 22.21 -1.60 -6.05
N ALA A 390 22.70 -2.50 -6.89
CA ALA A 390 24.12 -2.70 -7.10
C ALA A 390 24.63 -1.90 -8.29
N SER A 391 25.86 -1.43 -8.16
CA SER A 391 26.68 -0.90 -9.26
C SER A 391 28.09 -1.46 -9.14
N SER A 392 28.87 -1.43 -10.22
CA SER A 392 30.26 -1.87 -10.20
C SER A 392 31.25 -0.84 -10.73
N ALA A 393 32.48 -0.91 -10.20
CA ALA A 393 33.61 -0.09 -10.64
C ALA A 393 34.96 -0.83 -10.47
N GLY A 394 36.03 -0.23 -11.00
CA GLY A 394 37.38 -0.79 -11.03
C GLY A 394 38.44 0.17 -10.48
N LEU A 395 39.41 -0.36 -9.72
CA LEU A 395 40.51 0.45 -9.18
C LEU A 395 41.51 0.89 -10.26
N SER A 396 41.74 0.04 -11.27
CA SER A 396 42.72 0.24 -12.33
C SER A 396 42.12 -0.19 -13.66
N THR A 397 41.34 0.70 -14.29
CA THR A 397 40.62 0.39 -15.54
C THR A 397 40.51 1.60 -16.47
N PHE A 398 40.34 1.34 -17.76
CA PHE A 398 39.99 2.35 -18.76
C PHE A 398 38.46 2.47 -18.83
N PRO A 399 37.87 3.68 -18.78
CA PRO A 399 36.43 3.84 -18.86
C PRO A 399 35.89 3.39 -20.23
N GLY A 400 34.74 2.72 -20.22
CA GLY A 400 34.02 2.33 -21.44
C GLY A 400 34.52 1.05 -22.12
N TRP A 401 35.47 0.32 -21.52
CA TRP A 401 35.85 -0.99 -22.03
C TRP A 401 34.73 -2.01 -21.80
N PRO A 402 34.42 -2.87 -22.77
CA PRO A 402 33.40 -3.89 -22.59
C PRO A 402 33.81 -4.87 -21.49
N VAL A 403 32.82 -5.44 -20.80
CA VAL A 403 33.05 -6.59 -19.92
C VAL A 403 33.59 -7.78 -20.73
N SER A 404 34.35 -8.66 -20.08
CA SER A 404 34.94 -9.84 -20.73
C SER A 404 33.87 -10.70 -21.41
N GLU A 405 34.16 -11.23 -22.60
CA GLU A 405 33.25 -12.13 -23.32
C GLU A 405 32.82 -13.32 -22.45
N HIS A 406 33.77 -13.88 -21.68
CA HIS A 406 33.47 -14.96 -20.74
C HIS A 406 32.54 -14.52 -19.61
N THR A 407 32.58 -13.25 -19.17
CA THR A 407 31.61 -12.71 -18.20
C THR A 407 30.20 -12.71 -18.78
N VAL A 408 30.05 -12.24 -20.02
CA VAL A 408 28.76 -12.21 -20.72
C VAL A 408 28.23 -13.63 -20.90
N GLU A 409 29.09 -14.57 -21.28
CA GLU A 409 28.73 -15.97 -21.50
C GLU A 409 28.22 -16.63 -20.22
N VAL A 410 28.94 -16.53 -19.09
CA VAL A 410 28.52 -17.19 -17.84
C VAL A 410 27.27 -16.56 -17.21
N LEU A 411 27.02 -15.26 -17.42
CA LEU A 411 25.79 -14.60 -16.95
C LEU A 411 24.59 -14.95 -17.82
N ARG A 412 24.79 -15.15 -19.13
CA ARG A 412 23.73 -15.59 -20.05
C ARG A 412 23.22 -16.99 -19.69
N GLU A 413 24.05 -17.85 -19.11
CA GLU A 413 23.61 -19.15 -18.57
C GLU A 413 22.56 -19.00 -17.45
N PHE A 414 22.49 -17.85 -16.78
CA PHE A 414 21.49 -17.50 -15.77
C PHE A 414 20.34 -16.64 -16.34
N GLY A 415 20.31 -16.41 -17.65
CA GLY A 415 19.31 -15.55 -18.31
C GLY A 415 19.58 -14.05 -18.20
N ILE A 416 20.78 -13.65 -17.73
CA ILE A 416 21.15 -12.26 -17.50
C ILE A 416 22.00 -11.73 -18.67
N ASP A 417 21.55 -10.65 -19.33
CA ASP A 417 22.30 -10.01 -20.40
C ASP A 417 23.20 -8.88 -19.87
N ALA A 418 24.51 -9.15 -19.85
CA ALA A 418 25.53 -8.19 -19.42
C ALA A 418 26.30 -7.55 -20.60
N SER A 419 25.89 -7.78 -21.84
CA SER A 419 26.63 -7.31 -23.02
C SER A 419 26.75 -5.79 -23.13
N GLY A 420 25.80 -5.05 -22.53
CA GLY A 420 25.81 -3.58 -22.45
C GLY A 420 26.65 -3.00 -21.30
N MET A 421 27.22 -3.82 -20.43
CA MET A 421 28.02 -3.35 -19.30
C MET A 421 29.43 -2.94 -19.76
N THR A 422 29.91 -1.81 -19.23
CA THR A 422 31.26 -1.31 -19.52
C THR A 422 31.97 -0.94 -18.23
N SER A 423 33.30 -1.04 -18.24
CA SER A 423 34.16 -0.67 -17.13
C SER A 423 34.08 0.82 -16.77
N LYS A 424 34.16 1.10 -15.47
CA LYS A 424 34.09 2.44 -14.88
C LYS A 424 35.17 2.56 -13.80
N PRO A 425 36.08 3.55 -13.87
CA PRO A 425 37.04 3.75 -12.81
C PRO A 425 36.35 4.25 -11.53
N VAL A 426 36.75 3.68 -10.39
CA VAL A 426 36.29 4.15 -9.08
C VAL A 426 36.68 5.61 -8.91
N ASN A 427 35.74 6.44 -8.47
CA ASN A 427 35.99 7.84 -8.17
C ASN A 427 35.30 8.26 -6.87
N ARG A 428 35.70 9.42 -6.35
CA ARG A 428 35.21 9.93 -5.05
C ARG A 428 33.70 10.17 -5.03
N LYS A 429 33.09 10.52 -6.16
CA LYS A 429 31.64 10.73 -6.28
C LYS A 429 30.89 9.41 -6.08
N MET A 430 31.29 8.36 -6.80
CA MET A 430 30.73 7.01 -6.63
C MET A 430 30.87 6.51 -5.20
N LEU A 431 32.05 6.70 -4.59
CA LEU A 431 32.27 6.31 -3.19
C LEU A 431 31.42 7.14 -2.22
N GLY A 432 31.10 8.40 -2.54
CA GLY A 432 30.26 9.27 -1.71
C GLY A 432 28.79 8.86 -1.72
N GLU A 433 28.26 8.51 -2.88
CA GLU A 433 26.84 8.26 -3.15
C GLU A 433 26.34 6.85 -2.76
N VAL A 434 27.24 5.97 -2.32
CA VAL A 434 26.90 4.60 -1.91
C VAL A 434 26.91 4.41 -0.40
N ASN A 435 26.02 3.54 0.07
CA ASN A 435 25.88 3.17 1.48
C ASN A 435 27.04 2.26 1.89
N VAL A 436 27.45 1.34 1.02
CA VAL A 436 28.57 0.44 1.28
C VAL A 436 29.33 0.09 0.00
N VAL A 437 30.63 -0.09 0.13
CA VAL A 437 31.55 -0.53 -0.92
C VAL A 437 32.05 -1.92 -0.56
N ILE A 438 31.85 -2.89 -1.44
CA ILE A 438 32.32 -4.26 -1.26
C ILE A 438 33.40 -4.54 -2.29
N THR A 439 34.63 -4.71 -1.82
CA THR A 439 35.78 -5.04 -2.65
C THR A 439 35.95 -6.55 -2.78
N MET A 440 36.42 -7.02 -3.93
CA MET A 440 36.59 -8.47 -4.17
C MET A 440 37.67 -9.10 -3.30
N THR A 441 38.66 -8.31 -2.85
CA THR A 441 39.75 -8.80 -2.01
C THR A 441 40.09 -7.84 -0.87
N THR A 442 40.61 -8.38 0.22
CA THR A 442 41.07 -7.62 1.39
C THR A 442 42.14 -6.59 1.00
N PHE A 443 43.02 -6.93 0.05
CA PHE A 443 44.02 -6.01 -0.49
C PHE A 443 43.39 -4.78 -1.16
N GLN A 444 42.28 -4.96 -1.89
CA GLN A 444 41.56 -3.86 -2.53
C GLN A 444 40.89 -2.95 -1.50
N ARG A 445 40.29 -3.52 -0.44
CA ARG A 445 39.76 -2.76 0.71
C ARG A 445 40.84 -1.87 1.30
N VAL A 446 41.98 -2.44 1.70
CA VAL A 446 43.08 -1.70 2.33
C VAL A 446 43.57 -0.58 1.42
N SER A 447 43.79 -0.87 0.13
CA SER A 447 44.23 0.12 -0.85
C SER A 447 43.24 1.29 -0.98
N LEU A 448 41.94 0.98 -1.03
CA LEU A 448 40.89 1.98 -1.20
C LEU A 448 40.65 2.81 0.07
N GLN A 449 40.79 2.19 1.25
CA GLN A 449 40.71 2.85 2.56
C GLN A 449 41.89 3.81 2.81
N LEU A 450 43.10 3.44 2.40
CA LEU A 450 44.27 4.32 2.47
C LEU A 450 44.12 5.54 1.55
N ALA A 451 43.58 5.34 0.36
CA ALA A 451 43.30 6.43 -0.57
C ALA A 451 42.12 7.32 -0.13
N ASN A 452 41.21 6.81 0.72
CA ASN A 452 40.01 7.51 1.17
C ASN A 452 39.79 7.39 2.70
N PRO A 453 40.62 8.06 3.53
CA PRO A 453 40.57 7.89 4.99
C PRO A 453 39.22 8.23 5.63
N GLY A 454 38.46 9.16 5.06
CA GLY A 454 37.15 9.56 5.59
C GLY A 454 36.02 8.55 5.36
N LEU A 455 36.23 7.51 4.53
CA LEU A 455 35.19 6.55 4.13
C LEU A 455 35.47 5.12 4.62
N GLN A 456 36.41 4.93 5.54
CA GLN A 456 36.85 3.60 5.97
C GLN A 456 35.72 2.72 6.51
N HIS A 457 34.80 3.32 7.27
CA HIS A 457 33.66 2.65 7.91
C HIS A 457 32.68 1.99 6.94
N LYS A 458 32.68 2.39 5.66
CA LYS A 458 31.78 1.85 4.64
C LYS A 458 32.47 1.05 3.54
N ILE A 459 33.78 0.82 3.64
CA ILE A 459 34.54 0.02 2.68
C ILE A 459 34.90 -1.31 3.32
N ILE A 460 34.29 -2.38 2.83
CA ILE A 460 34.55 -3.75 3.25
C ILE A 460 35.08 -4.60 2.10
N SER A 461 35.53 -5.80 2.40
CA SER A 461 35.88 -6.83 1.43
C SER A 461 34.87 -7.97 1.47
N MET A 462 34.85 -8.78 0.42
CA MET A 462 34.03 -9.99 0.38
C MET A 462 34.28 -10.88 1.60
N ALA A 463 35.52 -10.97 2.09
CA ALA A 463 35.90 -11.73 3.28
C ALA A 463 35.33 -11.20 4.61
N ASP A 464 34.80 -9.96 4.64
CA ASP A 464 34.20 -9.38 5.85
C ASP A 464 32.68 -9.63 5.94
N VAL A 465 32.06 -10.25 4.93
CA VAL A 465 30.59 -10.37 4.81
C VAL A 465 30.03 -11.46 5.74
N SER A 466 30.67 -12.62 5.78
CA SER A 466 30.29 -13.75 6.65
C SER A 466 31.49 -14.63 7.02
N GLU A 467 31.38 -15.48 8.04
CA GLU A 467 32.46 -16.42 8.41
C GLU A 467 32.80 -17.43 7.30
N ARG A 468 31.92 -17.59 6.31
CA ARG A 468 32.10 -18.48 5.15
C ARG A 468 32.68 -17.76 3.93
N SER A 469 32.82 -16.44 4.02
CA SER A 469 33.25 -15.59 2.91
C SER A 469 34.77 -15.46 2.85
N SER A 470 35.32 -15.38 1.64
CA SER A 470 36.75 -15.20 1.39
C SER A 470 37.00 -14.25 0.21
N ASP A 471 38.27 -13.89 0.00
CA ASP A 471 38.68 -13.09 -1.16
C ASP A 471 38.36 -13.83 -2.48
N ILE A 472 37.73 -13.12 -3.42
CA ILE A 472 37.33 -13.67 -4.72
C ILE A 472 38.49 -13.60 -5.71
N SER A 473 38.93 -14.76 -6.18
CA SER A 473 40.03 -14.92 -7.14
C SER A 473 39.75 -14.24 -8.48
N ASP A 474 40.74 -13.59 -9.08
CA ASP A 474 40.58 -12.88 -10.36
C ASP A 474 40.68 -13.83 -11.55
N PRO A 475 39.60 -14.05 -12.34
CA PRO A 475 39.64 -14.99 -13.46
C PRO A 475 40.19 -14.34 -14.75
N PHE A 476 40.68 -13.10 -14.71
CA PHE A 476 41.07 -12.36 -15.91
C PHE A 476 42.16 -13.09 -16.71
N GLY A 477 41.85 -13.40 -17.97
CA GLY A 477 42.75 -14.13 -18.87
C GLY A 477 42.77 -15.65 -18.66
N GLU A 478 41.95 -16.18 -17.75
CA GLU A 478 41.77 -17.61 -17.54
C GLU A 478 40.65 -18.21 -18.41
N THR A 479 40.42 -19.51 -18.27
CA THR A 479 39.40 -20.26 -19.02
C THR A 479 37.97 -19.94 -18.56
N ILE A 480 36.98 -20.21 -19.41
CA ILE A 480 35.54 -20.11 -19.06
C ILE A 480 35.15 -20.91 -17.80
N VAL A 481 35.87 -21.99 -17.49
CA VAL A 481 35.63 -22.79 -16.26
C VAL A 481 35.97 -21.98 -15.02
N SER A 482 37.04 -21.18 -15.05
CA SER A 482 37.39 -20.27 -13.96
C SER A 482 36.34 -19.18 -13.78
N TYR A 483 35.80 -18.63 -14.88
CA TYR A 483 34.71 -17.66 -14.85
C TYR A 483 33.42 -18.24 -14.25
N ARG A 484 33.05 -19.49 -14.60
CA ARG A 484 31.89 -20.19 -14.00
C ARG A 484 32.08 -20.40 -12.50
N ARG A 485 33.26 -20.85 -12.08
CA ARG A 485 33.57 -21.02 -10.65
C ARG A 485 33.39 -19.71 -9.88
N VAL A 486 33.93 -18.61 -10.39
CA VAL A 486 33.80 -17.28 -9.76
C VAL A 486 32.36 -16.80 -9.75
N ARG A 487 31.59 -17.01 -10.84
CA ARG A 487 30.16 -16.69 -10.87
C ARG A 487 29.40 -17.46 -9.80
N ASP A 488 29.62 -18.77 -9.70
CA ASP A 488 28.91 -19.63 -8.76
C ASP A 488 29.26 -19.26 -7.31
N GLU A 489 30.54 -19.01 -7.03
CA GLU A 489 31.02 -18.50 -5.73
C GLU A 489 30.36 -17.16 -5.37
N LEU A 490 30.29 -16.20 -6.30
CA LEU A 490 29.61 -14.92 -6.08
C LEU A 490 28.11 -15.12 -5.83
N ASN A 491 27.48 -15.99 -6.61
CA ASN A 491 26.05 -16.29 -6.55
C ASN A 491 25.64 -16.93 -5.21
N ASP A 492 26.48 -17.79 -4.66
CA ASP A 492 26.26 -18.43 -3.36
C ASP A 492 26.43 -17.45 -2.20
N LEU A 493 27.31 -16.46 -2.35
CA LEU A 493 27.54 -15.42 -1.34
C LEU A 493 26.49 -14.30 -1.35
N LEU A 494 25.64 -14.20 -2.37
CA LEU A 494 24.65 -13.11 -2.47
C LEU A 494 23.69 -13.04 -1.29
N ASP A 495 23.24 -14.19 -0.77
CA ASP A 495 22.33 -14.20 0.39
C ASP A 495 23.03 -13.70 1.66
N ASP A 496 24.31 -14.02 1.83
CA ASP A 496 25.12 -13.52 2.94
C ASP A 496 25.37 -12.02 2.79
N ILE A 497 25.66 -11.54 1.57
CA ILE A 497 25.76 -10.12 1.26
C ILE A 497 24.45 -9.42 1.59
N TYR A 498 23.31 -9.93 1.12
CA TYR A 498 22.02 -9.30 1.35
C TYR A 498 21.65 -9.24 2.84
N ARG A 499 21.91 -10.32 3.61
CA ARG A 499 21.74 -10.30 5.08
C ARG A 499 22.65 -9.27 5.75
N TYR A 500 23.90 -9.15 5.31
CA TYR A 500 24.82 -8.12 5.80
C TYR A 500 24.27 -6.72 5.53
N LEU A 501 23.78 -6.47 4.31
CA LEU A 501 23.18 -5.20 3.92
C LEU A 501 21.94 -4.86 4.75
N GLN A 502 21.10 -5.86 5.08
CA GLN A 502 19.97 -5.69 5.99
C GLN A 502 20.41 -5.39 7.44
N GLY A 503 21.58 -5.87 7.85
CA GLY A 503 22.17 -5.57 9.16
C GLY A 503 22.58 -4.11 9.32
N LEU A 504 22.91 -3.41 8.22
CA LEU A 504 23.20 -1.98 8.19
C LEU A 504 21.94 -1.10 8.34
N ASP A 505 20.76 -1.71 8.44
CA ASP A 505 19.47 -1.05 8.64
C ASP A 505 19.02 -1.00 10.12
N ARG A 506 19.77 -1.65 11.02
CA ARG A 506 19.59 -1.58 12.48
C ARG A 506 20.56 -0.59 13.09
#